data_AF-A0A3C2CKM8-F1
#
_entry.id   AF-A0A3C2CKM8-F1
#
_cell.length_a   1.000
_cell.length_b   1.000
_cell.length_c   1.000
_cell.angle_alpha   90.00
_cell.angle_beta   90.00
_cell.angle_gamma   90.00
#
_symmetry.space_group_name_H-M   'P 1'
#
loop_
_entity.id
_entity.type
_entity.pdbx_description
1 polymer ?
#
loop_
_entity_poly.entity_id
_entity_poly.type
_entity_poly.pdbx_seq_one_letter_code
_entity_poly.pdbx_strand_id
1 'polypeptide(L)'
;ITVPLLIVELLIVLGVAAAIRKDLMWKLVPASILMIGLGYPGEVSTSTGTKWTFWILAIIPFAYILYVLYGQLQEAQKRENGAVAKSIKNATVVLLSTWCVYPIAYLFPIFDAESGTLETLRQVGYTFADITAKGLYGLMILNIAKARSAEAKSSS
;
A
#
# COMPACT_ATOMS: atom_id res chain seq x y z
N ILE A 1 8.11 9.82 -1.94
CA ILE A 1 7.95 10.06 -3.39
C ILE A 1 7.32 8.85 -4.10
N THR A 2 7.69 7.62 -3.75
CA THR A 2 7.17 6.39 -4.39
C THR A 2 5.71 6.06 -4.03
N VAL A 3 5.27 6.34 -2.80
CA VAL A 3 3.92 6.01 -2.31
C VAL A 3 2.81 6.64 -3.17
N PRO A 4 2.81 7.96 -3.48
CA PRO A 4 1.80 8.54 -4.37
C PRO A 4 1.85 7.99 -5.80
N LEU A 5 3.04 7.73 -6.31
CA LEU A 5 3.22 7.22 -7.67
C LEU A 5 2.62 5.81 -7.80
N LEU A 6 2.93 4.90 -6.86
CA LEU A 6 2.39 3.54 -6.82
C LEU A 6 0.86 3.52 -6.78
N ILE A 7 0.26 4.44 -6.02
CA ILE A 7 -1.19 4.60 -5.94
C ILE A 7 -1.78 5.02 -7.28
N VAL A 8 -1.20 6.03 -7.93
CA VAL A 8 -1.71 6.54 -9.22
C VAL A 8 -1.58 5.48 -10.30
N GLU A 9 -0.43 4.83 -10.36
CA GLU A 9 -0.17 3.74 -11.30
C GLU A 9 -1.22 2.64 -11.11
N LEU A 10 -1.50 2.22 -9.87
CA LEU A 10 -2.50 1.19 -9.56
C LEU A 10 -3.89 1.56 -10.10
N LEU A 11 -4.32 2.81 -9.89
CA LEU A 11 -5.62 3.28 -10.36
C LEU A 11 -5.70 3.34 -11.89
N ILE A 12 -4.58 3.62 -12.57
CA ILE A 12 -4.50 3.58 -14.03
C ILE A 12 -4.71 2.15 -14.53
N VAL A 13 -4.01 1.18 -13.95
CA VAL A 13 -4.12 -0.25 -14.32
C VAL A 13 -5.54 -0.80 -14.10
N LEU A 14 -6.20 -0.36 -13.02
CA LEU A 14 -7.58 -0.75 -12.71
C LEU A 14 -8.64 -0.05 -13.56
N GLY A 15 -8.22 0.77 -14.54
CA GLY A 15 -9.11 1.47 -15.46
C GLY A 15 -9.98 2.53 -14.78
N VAL A 16 -9.57 3.08 -13.64
CA VAL A 16 -10.33 4.11 -12.92
C VAL A 16 -10.38 5.38 -13.79
N ALA A 17 -11.55 6.01 -13.92
CA ALA A 17 -11.72 7.19 -14.76
C ALA A 17 -10.76 8.33 -14.38
N ALA A 18 -10.26 9.08 -15.37
CA ALA A 18 -9.23 10.11 -15.17
C ALA A 18 -9.64 11.19 -14.14
N ALA A 19 -10.92 11.56 -14.11
CA ALA A 19 -11.46 12.51 -13.12
C ALA A 19 -11.36 11.98 -11.68
N ILE A 20 -11.69 10.70 -11.47
CA ILE A 20 -11.58 10.03 -10.16
C ILE A 20 -10.11 9.92 -9.75
N ARG A 21 -9.22 9.56 -10.68
CA ARG A 21 -7.77 9.52 -10.41
C ARG A 21 -7.24 10.89 -9.97
N LYS A 22 -7.69 11.98 -10.61
CA LYS A 22 -7.30 13.35 -10.24
C LYS A 22 -7.78 13.72 -8.83
N ASP A 23 -9.01 13.42 -8.49
CA ASP A 23 -9.56 13.63 -7.15
C ASP A 23 -8.80 12.81 -6.09
N LEU A 24 -8.49 11.54 -6.39
CA LEU A 24 -7.70 10.69 -5.52
C LEU A 24 -6.28 11.22 -5.31
N MET A 25 -5.63 11.77 -6.34
CA MET A 25 -4.32 12.43 -6.17
C MET A 25 -4.40 13.60 -5.19
N TRP A 26 -5.42 14.45 -5.30
CA TRP A 26 -5.61 15.58 -4.40
C TRP A 26 -5.88 15.15 -2.94
N LYS A 27 -6.45 13.97 -2.72
CA LYS A 27 -6.69 13.41 -1.38
C LYS A 27 -5.47 12.66 -0.82
N LEU A 28 -4.85 11.81 -1.64
CA LEU A 28 -3.84 10.85 -1.21
C LEU A 28 -2.44 11.44 -1.17
N VAL A 29 -2.11 12.40 -2.05
CA VAL A 29 -0.80 13.07 -2.01
C VAL A 29 -0.60 13.82 -0.69
N PRO A 30 -1.50 14.73 -0.26
CA PRO A 30 -1.33 15.42 1.02
C PRO A 30 -1.36 14.45 2.21
N ALA A 31 -2.24 13.44 2.18
CA ALA A 31 -2.29 12.42 3.23
C ALA A 31 -0.95 11.68 3.36
N SER A 32 -0.30 11.33 2.24
CA SER A 32 1.00 10.65 2.26
C SER A 32 2.13 11.56 2.77
N ILE A 33 2.11 12.84 2.43
CA ILE A 33 3.09 13.82 2.92
C ILE A 33 2.89 14.00 4.43
N LEU A 34 1.65 14.12 4.89
CA LEU A 34 1.33 14.22 6.31
C LEU A 34 1.75 12.98 7.07
N MET A 35 1.48 11.78 6.53
CA MET A 35 1.90 10.50 7.12
C MET A 35 3.42 10.43 7.32
N ILE A 36 4.20 10.77 6.29
CA ILE A 36 5.66 10.76 6.36
C ILE A 36 6.17 11.86 7.30
N GLY A 37 5.60 13.06 7.21
CA GLY A 37 5.96 14.21 8.04
C GLY A 37 5.69 13.98 9.52
N LEU A 38 4.61 13.26 9.87
CA LEU A 38 4.32 12.84 11.24
C LEU A 38 5.20 11.68 11.69
N GLY A 39 5.51 10.72 10.83
CA GLY A 39 6.33 9.56 11.21
C GLY A 39 7.80 9.91 11.50
N TYR A 40 8.36 10.86 10.74
CA TYR A 40 9.80 11.17 10.76
C TYR A 40 10.33 11.64 12.13
N PRO A 41 9.69 12.59 12.85
CA PRO A 41 10.14 13.02 14.16
C PRO A 41 10.22 11.89 15.19
N GLY A 42 9.34 10.90 15.10
CA GLY A 42 9.41 9.74 15.99
C GLY A 42 10.50 8.73 15.58
N GLU A 43 10.75 8.51 14.28
CA GLU A 43 11.85 7.62 13.82
C GLU A 43 13.22 8.09 14.33
N VAL A 44 13.46 9.41 14.33
CA VAL A 44 14.75 9.98 14.77
C VAL A 44 14.81 10.23 16.28
N SER A 45 13.72 10.02 17.01
CA SER A 45 13.67 10.30 18.45
C SER A 45 14.36 9.20 19.25
N THR A 46 15.07 9.58 20.32
CA THR A 46 15.57 8.65 21.33
C THR A 46 14.55 8.39 22.45
N SER A 47 13.49 9.20 22.55
CA SER A 47 12.47 9.07 23.58
C SER A 47 11.33 8.16 23.15
N THR A 48 11.11 7.07 23.89
CA THR A 48 10.03 6.09 23.64
C THR A 48 8.64 6.75 23.60
N GLY A 49 8.37 7.74 24.46
CA GLY A 49 7.08 8.46 24.47
C GLY A 49 6.85 9.27 23.20
N THR A 50 7.91 9.90 22.68
CA THR A 50 7.86 10.64 21.40
C THR A 50 7.64 9.67 20.23
N LYS A 51 8.33 8.53 20.20
CA LYS A 51 8.14 7.49 19.17
C LYS A 51 6.69 7.01 19.11
N TRP A 52 6.07 6.69 20.25
CA TRP A 52 4.67 6.27 20.31
C TRP A 52 3.70 7.35 19.83
N THR A 53 3.91 8.59 20.28
CA THR A 53 3.03 9.71 19.91
C THR A 53 3.00 9.92 18.41
N PHE A 54 4.18 9.99 17.79
CA PHE A 54 4.30 10.19 16.34
C PHE A 54 3.86 8.96 15.53
N TRP A 55 4.02 7.74 16.06
CA TRP A 55 3.44 6.55 15.46
C TRP A 55 1.91 6.61 15.41
N ILE A 56 1.24 6.91 16.52
CA ILE A 56 -0.23 7.03 16.58
C ILE A 56 -0.71 8.11 15.60
N LEU A 57 -0.02 9.26 15.58
CA LEU A 57 -0.35 10.36 14.67
C LEU A 57 -0.18 9.97 13.20
N ALA A 58 0.87 9.23 12.85
CA ALA A 58 1.12 8.77 11.49
C ALA A 58 0.17 7.65 11.03
N ILE A 59 -0.37 6.86 11.96
CA ILE A 59 -1.38 5.82 11.67
C ILE A 59 -2.68 6.41 11.15
N ILE A 60 -3.09 7.60 11.59
CA ILE A 60 -4.35 8.23 11.16
C ILE A 60 -4.38 8.47 9.63
N PRO A 61 -3.44 9.21 9.03
CA PRO A 61 -3.41 9.38 7.57
C PRO A 61 -3.10 8.07 6.83
N PHE A 62 -2.33 7.15 7.44
CA PHE A 62 -2.08 5.83 6.85
C PHE A 62 -3.38 5.02 6.70
N ALA A 63 -4.19 4.92 7.76
CA ALA A 63 -5.48 4.23 7.74
C ALA A 63 -6.45 4.87 6.75
N TYR A 64 -6.46 6.20 6.65
CA TYR A 64 -7.25 6.92 5.64
C TYR A 64 -6.85 6.51 4.21
N ILE A 65 -5.54 6.43 3.91
CA ILE A 65 -5.06 5.98 2.59
C ILE A 65 -5.52 4.56 2.30
N LEU A 66 -5.36 3.62 3.25
CA LEU A 66 -5.82 2.23 3.06
C LEU A 66 -7.33 2.15 2.82
N TYR A 67 -8.13 2.93 3.56
CA TYR A 67 -9.58 2.97 3.39
C TYR A 67 -9.99 3.45 1.99
N VAL A 68 -9.41 4.56 1.53
CA VAL A 68 -9.71 5.10 0.20
C VAL A 68 -9.28 4.13 -0.91
N LEU A 69 -8.09 3.54 -0.80
CA LEU A 69 -7.60 2.56 -1.77
C LEU A 69 -8.46 1.30 -1.82
N TYR A 70 -8.83 0.78 -0.65
CA TYR A 70 -9.72 -0.38 -0.56
C TYR A 70 -11.04 -0.11 -1.26
N GLY A 71 -11.65 1.06 -1.05
CA GLY A 71 -12.87 1.45 -1.75
C GLY A 71 -12.72 1.44 -3.28
N GLN A 72 -11.63 2.00 -3.81
CA GLN A 72 -11.38 2.02 -5.26
C GLN A 72 -11.13 0.62 -5.84
N LEU A 73 -10.44 -0.23 -5.09
CA LEU A 73 -10.20 -1.62 -5.45
C LEU A 73 -11.49 -2.45 -5.44
N GLN A 74 -12.38 -2.20 -4.48
CA GLN A 74 -13.71 -2.81 -4.45
C GLN A 74 -14.55 -2.38 -5.67
N GLU A 75 -14.55 -1.10 -6.02
CA GLU A 75 -15.25 -0.61 -7.22
C GLU A 75 -14.66 -1.20 -8.51
N ALA A 76 -13.33 -1.33 -8.60
CA ALA A 76 -12.69 -2.01 -9.72
C ALA A 76 -13.07 -3.49 -9.79
N GLN A 77 -13.12 -4.18 -8.65
CA GLN A 77 -13.54 -5.58 -8.55
C GLN A 77 -14.98 -5.77 -9.03
N LYS A 78 -15.90 -4.86 -8.67
CA LYS A 78 -17.33 -4.94 -9.05
C LYS A 78 -17.59 -4.76 -10.55
N ARG A 79 -16.66 -4.12 -11.29
CA ARG A 79 -16.76 -3.94 -12.74
C ARG A 79 -16.35 -5.18 -13.54
N GLU A 80 -15.74 -6.15 -12.87
CA GLU A 80 -15.15 -7.33 -13.49
C GLU A 80 -15.87 -8.59 -12.99
N ASN A 81 -15.77 -9.70 -13.73
CA ASN A 81 -16.43 -10.96 -13.39
C ASN A 81 -15.44 -12.12 -13.29
N GLY A 82 -15.89 -13.24 -12.71
CA GLY A 82 -15.17 -14.51 -12.71
C GLY A 82 -13.73 -14.44 -12.18
N ALA A 83 -12.78 -14.89 -12.99
CA ALA A 83 -11.37 -14.99 -12.61
C ALA A 83 -10.69 -13.62 -12.43
N VAL A 84 -11.13 -12.59 -13.17
CA VAL A 84 -10.58 -11.23 -13.09
C VAL A 84 -10.91 -10.61 -11.74
N ALA A 85 -12.19 -10.66 -11.32
CA ALA A 85 -12.64 -10.16 -10.03
C ALA A 85 -11.92 -10.85 -8.86
N LYS A 86 -11.75 -12.17 -8.91
CA LYS A 86 -11.01 -12.93 -7.90
C LYS A 86 -9.54 -12.51 -7.81
N SER A 87 -8.91 -12.25 -8.95
CA SER A 87 -7.52 -11.78 -9.01
C SER A 87 -7.36 -10.39 -8.40
N ILE A 88 -8.29 -9.47 -8.68
CA ILE A 88 -8.32 -8.12 -8.09
C ILE A 88 -8.49 -8.21 -6.56
N LYS A 89 -9.40 -9.06 -6.08
CA LYS A 89 -9.60 -9.27 -4.63
C LYS A 89 -8.33 -9.77 -3.95
N ASN A 90 -7.70 -10.82 -4.49
CA ASN A 90 -6.48 -11.37 -3.92
C ASN A 90 -5.36 -10.34 -3.90
N ALA A 91 -5.19 -9.61 -4.99
CA ALA A 91 -4.21 -8.55 -5.08
C ALA A 91 -4.45 -7.42 -4.07
N THR A 92 -5.72 -7.05 -3.85
CA THR A 92 -6.12 -6.06 -2.84
C THR A 92 -5.68 -6.50 -1.44
N VAL A 93 -5.95 -7.75 -1.08
CA VAL A 93 -5.54 -8.29 0.22
C VAL A 93 -4.03 -8.25 0.36
N VAL A 94 -3.29 -8.77 -0.62
CA VAL A 94 -1.82 -8.79 -0.56
C VAL A 94 -1.25 -7.37 -0.48
N LEU A 95 -1.80 -6.42 -1.24
CA LEU A 95 -1.33 -5.03 -1.24
C LEU A 95 -1.51 -4.39 0.14
N LEU A 96 -2.74 -4.43 0.67
CA LEU A 96 -3.04 -3.80 1.95
C LEU A 96 -2.29 -4.48 3.10
N SER A 97 -2.22 -5.81 3.11
CA SER A 97 -1.46 -6.56 4.12
C SER A 97 0.04 -6.25 4.05
N THR A 98 0.61 -6.11 2.85
CA THR A 98 2.03 -5.74 2.68
C THR A 98 2.30 -4.35 3.22
N TRP A 99 1.39 -3.40 3.00
CA TRP A 99 1.56 -2.03 3.49
C TRP A 99 1.48 -1.94 5.01
N CYS A 100 0.73 -2.84 5.67
CA CYS A 100 0.70 -2.91 7.13
C CYS A 100 2.05 -3.33 7.76
N VAL A 101 3.01 -3.84 6.97
CA VAL A 101 4.36 -4.15 7.47
C VAL A 101 5.09 -2.87 7.93
N TYR A 102 4.88 -1.73 7.24
CA TYR A 102 5.56 -0.48 7.58
C TYR A 102 5.29 0.01 9.02
N PRO A 103 4.03 0.17 9.46
CA PRO A 103 3.77 0.59 10.84
C PRO A 103 4.17 -0.46 11.87
N ILE A 104 4.21 -1.76 11.53
CA ILE A 104 4.68 -2.82 12.44
C ILE A 104 6.19 -2.69 12.65
N ALA A 105 6.95 -2.55 11.57
CA ALA A 105 8.40 -2.42 11.61
C ALA A 105 8.86 -1.16 12.36
N TYR A 106 8.08 -0.07 12.30
CA TYR A 106 8.31 1.13 13.12
C TYR A 106 8.30 0.83 14.63
N LEU A 107 7.51 -0.14 15.08
CA LEU A 107 7.38 -0.46 16.51
C LEU A 107 8.58 -1.24 17.07
N PHE A 108 9.42 -1.83 16.22
CA PHE A 108 10.55 -2.66 16.67
C PHE A 108 11.54 -1.90 17.59
N PRO A 109 12.07 -0.72 17.21
CA PRO A 109 12.94 0.07 18.09
C PRO A 109 12.22 0.75 19.26
N ILE A 110 10.88 0.62 19.36
CA ILE A 110 10.10 1.03 20.54
C ILE A 110 10.08 -0.10 21.57
N PHE A 111 9.95 -1.35 21.12
CA PHE A 111 9.90 -2.52 22.00
C PHE A 111 11.27 -2.96 22.48
N ASP A 112 12.29 -2.88 21.63
CA ASP A 112 13.68 -3.14 22.02
C ASP A 112 14.63 -2.43 21.04
N ALA A 113 15.28 -1.38 21.52
CA ALA A 113 16.14 -0.52 20.73
C ALA A 113 17.58 -1.06 20.57
N GLU A 114 18.00 -2.01 21.41
CA GLU A 114 19.37 -2.57 21.39
C GLU A 114 19.43 -3.94 20.69
N SER A 115 18.27 -4.54 20.42
CA SER A 115 18.19 -5.82 19.70
C SER A 115 18.58 -5.69 18.23
N GLY A 116 19.80 -6.14 17.93
CA GLY A 116 20.26 -6.35 16.54
C GLY A 116 19.37 -7.33 15.75
N THR A 117 18.65 -8.23 16.44
CA THR A 117 17.68 -9.13 15.81
C THR A 117 16.44 -8.38 15.32
N LEU A 118 15.88 -7.49 16.16
CA LEU A 118 14.74 -6.67 15.77
C LEU A 118 15.10 -5.66 14.69
N GLU A 119 16.31 -5.10 14.72
CA GLU A 119 16.80 -4.23 13.65
C GLU A 119 16.94 -4.99 12.32
N THR A 120 17.46 -6.23 12.37
CA THR A 120 17.53 -7.09 11.17
C THR A 120 16.13 -7.42 10.65
N LEU A 121 15.20 -7.79 11.53
CA LEU A 121 13.79 -8.03 11.18
C LEU A 121 13.12 -6.78 10.58
N ARG A 122 13.47 -5.58 11.08
CA ARG A 122 12.98 -4.30 10.54
C ARG A 122 13.42 -4.13 9.09
N GLN A 123 14.71 -4.29 8.82
CA GLN A 123 15.27 -4.12 7.49
C GLN A 123 14.80 -5.19 6.50
N VAL A 124 14.69 -6.45 6.95
CA VAL A 124 14.11 -7.54 6.16
C VAL A 124 12.64 -7.26 5.87
N GLY A 125 11.88 -6.80 6.88
CA GLY A 125 10.49 -6.41 6.74
C GLY A 125 10.29 -5.29 5.74
N TYR A 126 11.08 -4.21 5.83
CA TYR A 126 11.05 -3.12 4.85
C TYR A 126 11.46 -3.57 3.45
N THR A 127 12.48 -4.41 3.32
CA THR A 127 12.91 -4.95 2.02
C THR A 127 11.83 -5.83 1.40
N PHE A 128 11.22 -6.72 2.19
CA PHE A 128 10.12 -7.55 1.75
C PHE A 128 8.90 -6.71 1.36
N ALA A 129 8.58 -5.69 2.14
CA ALA A 129 7.49 -4.76 1.84
C ALA A 129 7.75 -4.01 0.54
N ASP A 130 8.98 -3.54 0.31
CA ASP A 130 9.37 -2.84 -0.92
C ASP A 130 9.36 -3.76 -2.15
N ILE A 131 9.91 -4.97 -2.03
CA ILE A 131 9.89 -5.97 -3.10
C ILE A 131 8.46 -6.39 -3.41
N THR A 132 7.63 -6.58 -2.39
CA THR A 132 6.24 -6.99 -2.59
C THR A 132 5.42 -5.82 -3.13
N ALA A 133 5.58 -4.60 -2.64
CA ALA A 133 4.87 -3.43 -3.18
C ALA A 133 5.21 -3.17 -4.66
N LYS A 134 6.47 -3.38 -5.07
CA LYS A 134 6.91 -3.21 -6.47
C LYS A 134 6.63 -4.45 -7.33
N GLY A 135 6.81 -5.65 -6.78
CA GLY A 135 6.64 -6.93 -7.48
C GLY A 135 5.17 -7.36 -7.61
N LEU A 136 4.36 -7.14 -6.57
CA LEU A 136 2.91 -7.34 -6.62
C LEU A 136 2.27 -6.45 -7.67
N TYR A 137 2.80 -5.24 -7.86
CA TYR A 137 2.39 -4.33 -8.92
C TYR A 137 2.54 -4.98 -10.31
N GLY A 138 3.71 -5.55 -10.59
CA GLY A 138 3.96 -6.31 -11.81
C GLY A 138 3.05 -7.54 -11.96
N LEU A 139 2.82 -8.26 -10.86
CA LEU A 139 1.96 -9.46 -10.86
C LEU A 139 0.47 -9.13 -11.06
N MET A 140 -0.02 -8.00 -10.53
CA MET A 140 -1.39 -7.52 -10.76
C MET A 140 -1.63 -7.24 -12.24
N ILE A 141 -0.71 -6.50 -12.89
CA ILE A 141 -0.79 -6.22 -14.32
C ILE A 141 -0.76 -7.52 -15.11
N LEU A 142 0.19 -8.41 -14.81
CA LEU A 142 0.33 -9.69 -15.50
C LEU A 142 -0.91 -10.57 -15.38
N ASN A 143 -1.51 -10.64 -14.19
CA ASN A 143 -2.69 -11.46 -13.96
C ASN A 143 -3.95 -10.88 -14.61
N ILE A 144 -4.15 -9.57 -14.56
CA ILE A 144 -5.25 -8.89 -15.28
C ILE A 144 -5.08 -9.06 -16.78
N ALA A 145 -3.87 -8.87 -17.32
CA ALA A 145 -3.57 -9.05 -18.74
C ALA A 145 -3.79 -10.49 -19.20
N LYS A 146 -3.34 -11.48 -18.41
CA LYS A 146 -3.57 -12.92 -18.70
C LYS A 146 -5.05 -13.28 -18.66
N ALA A 147 -5.79 -12.80 -17.66
CA ALA A 147 -7.21 -13.09 -17.54
C ALA A 147 -8.02 -12.49 -18.70
N ARG A 148 -7.75 -11.23 -19.08
CA ARG A 148 -8.38 -10.60 -20.26
C ARG A 148 -8.02 -11.29 -21.58
N SER A 149 -6.77 -11.76 -21.72
CA SER A 149 -6.33 -12.53 -22.91
C SER A 149 -7.01 -13.89 -23.01
N ALA A 150 -7.28 -14.55 -21.88
CA ALA A 150 -7.99 -15.83 -21.84
C ALA A 150 -9.47 -15.68 -22.21
N GLU A 151 -10.15 -14.64 -21.73
CA GLU A 151 -11.54 -14.33 -22.10
C GLU A 151 -11.68 -14.02 -23.60
N ALA A 152 -10.76 -13.22 -24.16
CA ALA A 152 -10.74 -12.90 -25.59
C ALA A 152 -10.52 -14.12 -26.50
N LYS A 153 -9.79 -15.14 -26.04
CA LYS A 153 -9.60 -16.42 -26.78
C LYS A 153 -10.79 -17.37 -26.66
N SER A 154 -11.62 -17.25 -25.62
CA SER A 154 -12.81 -18.10 -25.44
C SER A 154 -14.03 -17.60 -26.24
N SER A 155 -13.96 -16.38 -26.76
CA SER A 155 -15.01 -15.71 -27.54
C SER A 155 -14.71 -15.66 -29.05
N SER A 156 -13.61 -16.27 -29.50
CA SER A 156 -13.26 -16.53 -30.91
C SER A 156 -13.39 -18.01 -31.24
#